data_AF-X1ET31-F1
#
_entry.id   AF-X1ET31-F1
#
_cell.length_a   1.000
_cell.length_b   1.000
_cell.length_c   1.000
_cell.angle_alpha   90.00
_cell.angle_beta   90.00
_cell.angle_gamma   90.00
#
_symmetry.space_group_name_H-M   'P 1'
#
loop_
_entity.id
_entity.type
_entity.pdbx_description
1 polymer ?
#
loop_
_entity_poly.entity_id
_entity_poly.type
_entity_poly.pdbx_seq_one_letter_code
_entity_poly.pdbx_strand_id
1 'polypeptide(L)'
;VGPEFTILEYDGLKELCAIEDKLYKEDKIGCRSNFKEILEKAVLDSNRWKKWLKNDEKDLRSLSNERKEWIIKTSCRYVWTLPEVRCAQNKLYRNLELNGIDAENWVIMKIEESMDKYFRAFNLININEKLNV
;
A
#
# COMPACT_ATOMS: atom_id res chain seq x y z
N VAL A 1 6.96 -14.22 -7.25
CA VAL A 1 6.11 -13.61 -6.21
C VAL A 1 5.72 -12.24 -6.70
N GLY A 2 4.42 -11.86 -6.69
CA GLY A 2 3.98 -10.58 -7.25
C GLY A 2 2.88 -9.93 -6.40
N PRO A 3 1.70 -10.56 -6.27
CA PRO A 3 0.59 -10.01 -5.49
C PRO A 3 0.94 -9.73 -4.01
N GLU A 4 1.86 -10.49 -3.42
CA GLU A 4 2.32 -10.31 -2.04
C GLU A 4 2.96 -8.93 -1.81
N PHE A 5 3.82 -8.46 -2.71
CA PHE A 5 4.52 -7.19 -2.52
C PHE A 5 3.56 -6.00 -2.63
N THR A 6 2.57 -6.08 -3.52
CA THR A 6 1.52 -5.05 -3.62
C THR A 6 0.64 -5.00 -2.37
N ILE A 7 0.38 -6.15 -1.75
CA ILE A 7 -0.35 -6.27 -0.48
C ILE A 7 0.43 -5.58 0.65
N LEU A 8 1.75 -5.77 0.70
CA LEU A 8 2.62 -5.14 1.70
C LEU A 8 2.80 -3.64 1.46
N GLU A 9 2.89 -3.21 0.20
CA GLU A 9 2.88 -1.79 -0.18
C GLU A 9 1.62 -1.11 0.35
N TYR A 10 0.44 -1.73 0.17
CA TYR A 10 -0.81 -1.22 0.72
C TYR A 10 -0.77 -1.12 2.26
N ASP A 11 -0.27 -2.15 2.95
CA ASP A 11 -0.19 -2.12 4.42
C ASP A 11 0.75 -1.01 4.92
N GLY A 12 1.91 -0.86 4.29
CA GLY A 12 2.85 0.23 4.61
C GLY A 12 2.20 1.60 4.42
N LEU A 13 1.52 1.82 3.30
CA LEU A 13 0.82 3.07 3.03
C LEU A 13 -0.35 3.32 3.99
N LYS A 14 -1.06 2.29 4.42
CA LYS A 14 -2.12 2.39 5.43
C LYS A 14 -1.57 2.84 6.79
N GLU A 15 -0.43 2.30 7.21
CA GLU A 15 0.25 2.74 8.44
C GLU A 15 0.68 4.20 8.36
N LEU A 16 1.25 4.61 7.22
CA LEU A 16 1.64 6.00 6.96
C LEU A 16 0.44 6.96 6.98
N CYS A 17 -0.71 6.56 6.43
CA CYS A 17 -1.96 7.32 6.54
C CYS A 17 -2.38 7.51 8.01
N ALA A 18 -2.23 6.49 8.85
CA ALA A 18 -2.55 6.59 10.27
C ALA A 18 -1.60 7.55 11.01
N ILE A 19 -0.34 7.65 10.59
CA ILE A 19 0.61 8.63 11.11
C ILE A 19 0.25 10.04 10.64
N GLU A 20 -0.09 10.21 9.36
CA GLU A 20 -0.56 11.49 8.82
C GLU A 20 -1.79 12.01 9.58
N ASP A 21 -2.78 11.15 9.84
CA ASP A 21 -3.96 11.50 10.62
C ASP A 21 -3.63 11.95 12.05
N LYS A 22 -2.59 11.39 12.68
CA LYS A 22 -2.12 11.84 13.99
C LYS A 22 -1.47 13.22 13.90
N LEU A 23 -0.57 13.41 12.94
CA LEU A 23 0.10 14.70 12.73
C LEU A 23 -0.88 15.82 12.39
N TYR A 24 -1.96 15.51 11.65
CA TYR A 24 -3.02 16.47 11.36
C TYR A 24 -3.78 16.88 12.62
N LYS A 25 -4.07 15.94 13.52
CA LYS A 25 -4.72 16.23 14.81
C LYS A 25 -3.82 17.01 15.77
N GLU A 26 -2.51 16.94 15.58
CA GLU A 26 -1.50 17.69 16.34
C GLU A 26 -1.16 19.04 15.69
N ASP A 27 -1.90 19.47 14.65
CA ASP A 27 -1.67 20.71 13.88
C ASP A 27 -0.25 20.81 13.25
N LYS A 28 0.45 19.68 13.10
CA LYS A 28 1.78 19.60 12.48
C LYS A 28 1.74 19.57 10.96
N ILE A 29 0.57 19.33 10.38
CA ILE A 29 0.34 19.42 8.94
C ILE A 29 -0.96 20.18 8.67
N GLY A 30 -0.94 21.09 7.69
CA GLY A 30 -2.09 21.93 7.36
C GLY A 30 -3.18 21.22 6.56
N CYS A 31 -2.85 20.15 5.82
CA CYS A 31 -3.84 19.39 5.06
C CYS A 31 -3.42 17.93 4.84
N ARG A 32 -4.38 17.01 4.94
CA ARG A 32 -4.17 15.57 4.70
C ARG A 32 -4.06 15.25 3.21
N SER A 33 -3.39 14.14 2.90
CA SER A 33 -3.30 13.58 1.56
C SER A 33 -4.63 13.01 1.05
N ASN A 34 -5.46 12.51 1.98
CA ASN A 34 -6.64 11.69 1.69
C ASN A 34 -6.32 10.48 0.79
N PHE A 35 -5.10 9.95 0.92
CA PHE A 35 -4.61 8.87 0.05
C PHE A 35 -5.50 7.63 0.09
N LYS A 36 -5.91 7.21 1.30
CA LYS A 36 -6.76 6.03 1.48
C LYS A 36 -8.09 6.20 0.74
N GLU A 37 -8.76 7.33 0.89
CA GLU A 37 -10.05 7.60 0.26
C GLU A 37 -9.93 7.68 -1.27
N ILE A 38 -8.87 8.31 -1.77
CA ILE A 38 -8.58 8.41 -3.20
C ILE A 38 -8.30 7.02 -3.78
N LEU A 39 -7.50 6.20 -3.09
CA LEU A 39 -7.19 4.84 -3.50
C LEU A 39 -8.45 3.96 -3.53
N GLU A 40 -9.27 4.00 -2.48
CA GLU A 40 -10.52 3.24 -2.40
C GLU A 40 -11.47 3.62 -3.53
N LYS A 41 -11.62 4.93 -3.81
CA LYS A 41 -12.41 5.42 -4.93
C LYS A 41 -11.85 4.92 -6.27
N ALA A 42 -10.54 5.04 -6.50
CA ALA A 42 -9.90 4.57 -7.73
C ALA A 42 -10.10 3.06 -7.92
N VAL A 43 -9.99 2.26 -6.86
CA VAL A 43 -10.31 0.83 -6.90
C VAL A 43 -11.75 0.62 -7.32
N LEU A 44 -12.71 1.31 -6.70
CA LEU A 44 -14.13 1.19 -7.03
C LEU A 44 -14.41 1.52 -8.50
N ASP A 45 -13.85 2.64 -8.99
CA ASP A 45 -14.03 3.14 -10.35
C ASP A 45 -13.40 2.21 -11.39
N SER A 46 -12.33 1.50 -11.03
CA SER A 46 -11.68 0.52 -11.92
C SER A 46 -12.59 -0.65 -12.33
N ASN A 47 -13.64 -0.94 -11.54
CA ASN A 47 -14.50 -2.12 -11.65
C ASN A 47 -13.77 -3.49 -11.60
N ARG A 48 -12.44 -3.52 -11.47
CA ARG A 48 -11.61 -4.74 -11.44
C ARG A 48 -11.87 -5.58 -10.20
N TRP A 49 -12.35 -4.95 -9.14
CA TRP A 49 -12.67 -5.57 -7.87
C TRP A 49 -13.85 -6.54 -7.95
N LYS A 50 -14.77 -6.38 -8.92
CA LYS A 50 -15.99 -7.19 -9.04
C LYS A 50 -15.72 -8.68 -9.18
N LYS A 51 -14.60 -9.07 -9.80
CA LYS A 51 -14.23 -10.49 -9.95
C LYS A 51 -13.84 -11.18 -8.64
N TRP A 52 -13.61 -10.40 -7.59
CA TRP A 52 -13.26 -10.90 -6.27
C TRP A 52 -14.48 -11.05 -5.35
N LEU A 53 -15.66 -10.64 -5.82
CA LEU A 53 -16.92 -10.90 -5.13
C LEU A 53 -17.27 -12.38 -5.20
N LYS A 54 -17.80 -12.90 -4.10
CA LYS A 54 -18.45 -14.22 -4.06
C LYS A 54 -19.85 -14.12 -4.68
N ASN A 55 -20.44 -15.26 -5.05
CA ASN A 55 -21.73 -15.32 -5.75
C ASN A 55 -22.90 -14.67 -4.98
N ASP A 56 -22.80 -14.61 -3.66
CA ASP A 56 -23.76 -13.98 -2.73
C ASP A 56 -23.48 -12.49 -2.48
N GLU A 57 -22.28 -12.00 -2.83
CA GLU A 57 -21.84 -10.62 -2.62
C GLU A 57 -22.20 -9.76 -3.85
N LYS A 58 -23.13 -8.81 -3.71
CA LYS A 58 -23.58 -7.96 -4.82
C LYS A 58 -22.98 -6.56 -4.87
N ASP A 59 -22.62 -6.00 -3.71
CA ASP A 59 -22.07 -4.65 -3.61
C ASP A 59 -20.97 -4.62 -2.54
N LEU A 60 -19.96 -3.76 -2.75
CA LEU A 60 -18.89 -3.56 -1.80
C LEU A 60 -19.43 -2.94 -0.50
N ARG A 61 -20.43 -2.04 -0.58
CA ARG A 61 -20.95 -1.30 0.60
C ARG A 61 -21.61 -2.21 1.63
N SER A 62 -22.22 -3.31 1.20
CA SER A 62 -22.87 -4.29 2.10
C SER A 62 -21.89 -5.23 2.80
N LEU A 63 -20.61 -5.24 2.41
CA LEU A 63 -19.61 -6.13 2.98
C LEU A 63 -19.12 -5.64 4.34
N SER A 64 -18.63 -6.58 5.17
CA SER A 64 -17.90 -6.24 6.40
C SER A 64 -16.66 -5.41 6.09
N ASN A 65 -16.20 -4.60 7.04
CA ASN A 65 -15.02 -3.76 6.85
C ASN A 65 -13.77 -4.58 6.49
N GLU A 66 -13.60 -5.73 7.14
CA GLU A 66 -12.52 -6.67 6.84
C GLU A 66 -12.59 -7.17 5.39
N ARG A 67 -13.78 -7.54 4.92
CA ARG A 67 -13.97 -8.03 3.55
C ARG A 67 -13.76 -6.93 2.52
N LYS A 68 -14.24 -5.71 2.78
CA LYS A 68 -13.98 -4.52 1.95
C LYS A 68 -12.49 -4.28 1.82
N GLU A 69 -11.80 -4.25 2.95
CA GLU A 69 -10.36 -4.02 3.03
C GLU A 69 -9.60 -5.08 2.22
N TRP A 70 -9.93 -6.36 2.37
CA TRP A 70 -9.30 -7.41 1.60
C TRP A 70 -9.48 -7.23 0.08
N ILE A 71 -10.67 -6.82 -0.36
CA ILE A 71 -10.95 -6.56 -1.78
C ILE A 71 -10.13 -5.36 -2.29
N ILE A 72 -10.09 -4.26 -1.53
CA ILE A 72 -9.32 -3.06 -1.86
C ILE A 72 -7.84 -3.43 -1.97
N LYS A 73 -7.30 -4.08 -0.95
CA LYS A 73 -5.92 -4.54 -0.85
C LYS A 73 -5.51 -5.47 -1.99
N THR A 74 -6.42 -6.34 -2.43
CA THR A 74 -6.15 -7.23 -3.58
C THR A 74 -6.25 -6.49 -4.92
N SER A 75 -7.02 -5.42 -4.98
CA SER A 75 -7.32 -4.68 -6.22
C SER A 75 -6.44 -3.46 -6.45
N CYS A 76 -5.73 -2.95 -5.44
CA CYS A 76 -4.91 -1.74 -5.54
C CYS A 76 -3.83 -1.81 -6.64
N ARG A 77 -3.33 -3.02 -6.96
CA ARG A 77 -2.35 -3.25 -8.04
C ARG A 77 -2.77 -2.72 -9.42
N TYR A 78 -4.06 -2.54 -9.66
CA TYR A 78 -4.56 -2.04 -10.94
C TYR A 78 -4.63 -0.51 -11.02
N VAL A 79 -4.44 0.18 -9.89
CA VAL A 79 -4.71 1.62 -9.77
C VAL A 79 -3.50 2.41 -9.27
N TRP A 80 -2.41 1.75 -8.85
CA TRP A 80 -1.20 2.45 -8.38
C TRP A 80 -0.62 3.45 -9.36
N THR A 81 -0.73 3.21 -10.66
CA THR A 81 -0.17 4.09 -11.69
C THR A 81 -1.11 5.24 -12.06
N LEU A 82 -2.33 5.29 -11.51
CA LEU A 82 -3.27 6.37 -11.81
C LEU A 82 -2.73 7.70 -11.24
N PRO A 83 -2.80 8.81 -12.01
CA PRO A 83 -2.25 10.09 -11.60
C PRO A 83 -2.77 10.58 -10.25
N GLU A 84 -4.07 10.44 -9.99
CA GLU A 84 -4.70 10.85 -8.73
C GLU A 84 -4.17 10.08 -7.52
N VAL A 85 -3.90 8.78 -7.69
CA VAL A 85 -3.35 7.93 -6.64
C VAL A 85 -1.89 8.31 -6.37
N ARG A 86 -1.09 8.54 -7.42
CA ARG A 86 0.31 8.99 -7.29
C ARG A 86 0.42 10.38 -6.68
N CYS A 87 -0.42 11.32 -7.08
CA CYS A 87 -0.48 12.66 -6.48
C CYS A 87 -0.79 12.59 -4.99
N ALA A 88 -1.77 11.77 -4.59
CA ALA A 88 -2.10 11.58 -3.19
C ALA A 88 -0.96 10.89 -2.40
N GLN A 89 -0.30 9.89 -2.99
CA GLN A 89 0.86 9.22 -2.39
C GLN A 89 2.01 10.19 -2.16
N ASN A 90 2.36 11.00 -3.16
CA ASN A 90 3.41 12.01 -3.06
C ASN A 90 3.09 13.05 -1.99
N LYS A 91 1.82 13.46 -1.89
CA LYS A 91 1.37 14.38 -0.83
C LYS A 91 1.50 13.75 0.56
N LEU A 92 1.13 12.49 0.72
CA LEU A 92 1.32 11.72 1.96
C LEU A 92 2.80 11.70 2.33
N TYR A 93 3.68 11.32 1.40
CA TYR A 93 5.12 11.25 1.65
C TYR A 93 5.68 12.61 2.04
N ARG A 94 5.30 13.68 1.34
CA ARG A 94 5.76 15.03 1.64
C ARG A 94 5.32 15.51 3.03
N ASN A 95 4.07 15.23 3.43
CA ASN A 95 3.56 15.58 4.75
C ASN A 95 4.36 14.90 5.88
N LEU A 96 4.74 13.64 5.66
CA LEU A 96 5.52 12.85 6.62
C LEU A 96 7.01 13.25 6.63
N GLU A 97 7.60 13.50 5.48
CA GLU A 97 8.99 13.95 5.33
C GLU A 97 9.22 15.30 6.03
N LEU A 98 8.28 16.24 5.90
CA LEU A 98 8.30 17.53 6.61
C LEU A 98 8.27 17.37 8.14
N ASN A 99 7.88 16.19 8.63
CA ASN A 99 7.87 15.82 10.03
C ASN A 99 8.97 14.80 10.39
N GLY A 100 10.00 14.66 9.54
CA GLY A 100 11.18 13.84 9.79
C GLY A 100 10.97 12.33 9.58
N ILE A 101 9.92 11.94 8.87
CA ILE A 101 9.59 10.53 8.58
C ILE A 101 9.89 10.23 7.11
N ASP A 102 10.80 9.29 6.87
CA ASP A 102 11.08 8.76 5.53
C ASP A 102 10.02 7.72 5.14
N ALA A 103 8.94 8.21 4.55
CA ALA A 103 7.78 7.40 4.16
C ALA A 103 8.07 6.43 3.02
N GLU A 104 8.96 6.79 2.09
CA GLU A 104 9.31 5.92 0.97
C GLU A 104 10.12 4.72 1.47
N ASN A 105 11.15 4.96 2.27
CA ASN A 105 11.96 3.89 2.83
C ASN A 105 11.15 2.98 3.76
N TRP A 106 10.16 3.51 4.49
CA TRP A 106 9.23 2.70 5.30
C TRP A 106 8.52 1.62 4.47
N VAL A 107 8.06 1.98 3.27
CA VAL A 107 7.37 1.03 2.37
C VAL A 107 8.37 0.05 1.75
N ILE A 108 9.54 0.51 1.33
CA ILE A 108 10.60 -0.34 0.76
C ILE A 108 11.01 -1.42 1.76
N MET A 109 11.32 -1.04 3.01
CA MET A 109 11.74 -1.97 4.06
C MET A 109 10.73 -3.09 4.30
N LYS A 110 9.43 -2.80 4.30
CA LYS A 110 8.39 -3.83 4.43
C LYS A 110 8.39 -4.85 3.30
N ILE A 111 8.68 -4.38 2.08
CA ILE A 111 8.78 -5.28 0.92
C ILE A 111 10.06 -6.12 1.06
N GLU A 112 11.19 -5.51 1.41
CA GLU A 112 12.47 -6.20 1.60
C GLU A 112 12.40 -7.28 2.68
N GLU A 113 11.80 -6.99 3.84
CA GLU A 113 11.56 -7.96 4.91
C GLU A 113 10.80 -9.21 4.42
N SER A 114 9.87 -9.05 3.49
CA SER A 114 9.16 -10.18 2.90
C SER A 114 9.98 -10.97 1.89
N MET A 115 11.01 -10.35 1.29
CA MET A 115 11.91 -11.01 0.35
C MET A 115 12.91 -11.92 1.05
N ASP A 116 13.26 -11.65 2.31
CA ASP A 116 14.22 -12.45 3.10
C ASP A 116 13.90 -13.95 3.10
N LYS A 117 12.62 -14.32 3.20
CA LYS A 117 12.21 -15.73 3.17
C LYS A 117 12.57 -16.40 1.84
N TYR A 118 12.48 -15.66 0.72
CA TYR A 118 12.85 -16.16 -0.60
C TYR A 118 14.37 -16.25 -0.75
N PHE A 119 15.10 -15.24 -0.27
CA PHE A 119 16.56 -15.28 -0.26
C PHE A 119 17.10 -16.49 0.51
N ARG A 120 16.50 -16.78 1.68
CA ARG A 120 16.84 -17.96 2.49
C ARG A 120 16.45 -19.26 1.78
N ALA A 121 15.20 -19.39 1.33
CA ALA A 121 14.68 -20.63 0.74
C ALA A 121 15.43 -21.04 -0.54
N PHE A 122 15.86 -20.06 -1.35
CA PHE A 122 16.61 -20.30 -2.58
C PHE A 122 18.14 -20.20 -2.41
N ASN A 123 18.64 -20.07 -1.17
CA ASN A 123 20.07 -19.93 -0.87
C ASN A 123 20.75 -18.80 -1.67
N LEU A 124 20.03 -17.70 -1.88
CA LEU A 124 20.49 -16.54 -2.65
C LEU A 124 21.24 -15.51 -1.77
N ILE A 125 21.29 -15.75 -0.45
CA ILE A 125 22.13 -14.95 0.45
C ILE A 125 23.59 -15.05 -0.01
N ASN A 126 24.24 -13.89 -0.15
CA ASN A 126 25.62 -13.75 -0.63
C ASN A 126 25.86 -14.41 -2.00
N ILE A 127 24.88 -14.33 -2.91
CA ILE A 127 25.04 -14.92 -4.25
C ILE A 127 26.25 -14.37 -5.00
N ASN A 128 26.59 -13.09 -4.84
CA ASN A 128 27.78 -12.50 -5.47
C ASN A 128 29.08 -13.19 -4.99
N GLU A 129 29.20 -13.46 -3.69
CA GLU A 129 30.33 -14.22 -3.13
C GLU A 129 30.36 -15.66 -3.69
N LYS A 130 29.19 -16.29 -3.87
CA LYS A 130 29.08 -17.63 -4.46
C LYS A 130 29.40 -17.68 -5.94
N LEU A 131 29.20 -16.57 -6.66
CA LEU A 131 29.42 -16.47 -8.10
C LEU A 131 30.80 -15.92 -8.48
N ASN A 132 31.59 -15.42 -7.51
CA ASN A 132 32.85 -14.70 -7.77
C ASN A 132 32.68 -13.52 -8.74
N VAL A 133 31.57 -12.78 -8.60
CA VAL A 133 31.24 -11.58 -9.38
C VAL A 133 31.12 -10.39 -8.46
#